data_AF-A0A956XPD2-F1
#
_entry.id   AF-A0A956XPD2-F1
#
_cell.length_a   1.000
_cell.length_b   1.000
_cell.length_c   1.000
_cell.angle_alpha   90.00
_cell.angle_beta   90.00
_cell.angle_gamma   90.00
#
_symmetry.space_group_name_H-M   'P 1'
#
loop_
_entity.id
_entity.type
_entity.pdbx_description
1 polymer ?
#
loop_
_entity_poly.entity_id
_entity_poly.type
_entity_poly.pdbx_seq_one_letter_code
_entity_poly.pdbx_strand_id
1 'polypeptide(L)'
;MGYIPHTEVERQQMLAAIGVTTIEDLFEAIPATHRFPKLNLPEPMSEMEVAAEMQALSEANEHAGDFAIFRGAGAYHHFVPSVVNHILLRGEFYTAYTPYQPELSQGTLQATYEYQSMMCALTGMDAANASHYDGATSLAEAVTVAVQVGRKRNKIVLSHSINPQYREVVRTYHQGRDLQIVGDEADANLAALAELIDDQTAMVAIAYPNFFGQIEDVSALVTAAHDAGALVIFVANPLMLALFKSPGELGA
;
A
#
# COMPACT_ATOMS: atom_id res chain seq x y z
N MET A 1 25.37 -10.21 -19.32
CA MET A 1 26.23 -10.23 -18.12
C MET A 1 25.73 -11.39 -17.25
N GLY A 2 26.60 -12.27 -16.73
CA GLY A 2 26.13 -13.38 -15.90
C GLY A 2 25.54 -12.87 -14.59
N TYR A 3 24.42 -13.44 -14.13
CA TYR A 3 23.82 -13.10 -12.84
C TYR A 3 24.78 -13.40 -11.68
N ILE A 4 25.55 -14.49 -11.80
CA ILE A 4 26.60 -14.85 -10.85
C ILE A 4 27.88 -14.09 -11.24
N PRO A 5 28.42 -13.24 -10.36
CA PRO A 5 29.58 -12.41 -10.69
C PRO A 5 30.91 -13.19 -10.63
N HIS A 6 30.93 -14.31 -9.90
CA HIS A 6 32.15 -15.07 -9.64
C HIS A 6 32.49 -16.07 -10.74
N THR A 7 33.74 -16.02 -11.20
CA THR A 7 34.35 -17.00 -12.08
C THR A 7 34.62 -18.32 -11.36
N GLU A 8 34.87 -19.40 -12.11
CA GLU A 8 35.27 -20.68 -11.51
C GLU A 8 36.56 -20.56 -10.69
N VAL A 9 37.52 -19.76 -11.14
CA VAL A 9 38.79 -19.55 -10.42
C VAL A 9 38.54 -18.89 -9.07
N GLU A 10 37.70 -17.85 -9.02
CA GLU A 10 37.34 -17.18 -7.76
C GLU A 10 36.59 -18.13 -6.82
N ARG A 11 35.66 -18.94 -7.34
CA ARG A 11 34.97 -19.96 -6.54
C ARG A 11 35.95 -20.93 -5.88
N GLN A 12 36.91 -21.46 -6.64
CA GLN A 12 37.92 -22.38 -6.10
C GLN A 12 38.81 -21.72 -5.04
N GLN A 13 39.21 -20.46 -5.25
CA GLN A 13 39.96 -19.69 -4.24
C GLN A 13 39.16 -19.47 -2.95
N MET A 14 37.86 -19.17 -3.08
CA MET A 14 36.96 -19.00 -1.94
C MET A 14 36.78 -20.31 -1.16
N LEU A 15 36.56 -21.43 -1.84
CA LEU A 15 36.45 -22.76 -1.22
C LEU A 15 37.73 -23.14 -0.46
N ALA A 16 38.90 -22.94 -1.08
CA ALA A 16 40.19 -23.21 -0.45
C ALA A 16 40.42 -22.33 0.79
N ALA A 17 40.01 -21.06 0.77
CA ALA A 17 40.18 -20.14 1.90
C ALA A 17 39.41 -20.56 3.16
N ILE A 18 38.27 -21.24 2.99
CA ILE A 18 37.44 -21.75 4.09
C ILE A 18 37.67 -23.25 4.36
N GLY A 19 38.62 -23.89 3.65
CA GLY A 19 39.05 -25.26 3.89
C GLY A 19 38.12 -26.35 3.37
N VAL A 20 37.25 -26.05 2.40
CA VAL A 20 36.40 -27.05 1.72
C VAL A 20 36.82 -27.26 0.26
N THR A 21 36.34 -28.34 -0.35
CA THR A 21 36.74 -28.76 -1.70
C THR A 21 35.64 -28.58 -2.74
N THR A 22 34.38 -28.70 -2.33
CA THR A 22 33.22 -28.62 -3.22
C THR A 22 32.16 -27.68 -2.66
N ILE A 23 31.24 -27.24 -3.51
CA ILE A 23 30.09 -26.44 -3.06
C ILE A 23 29.20 -27.29 -2.14
N GLU A 24 29.11 -28.59 -2.40
CA GLU A 24 28.33 -29.56 -1.65
C GLU A 24 28.76 -29.65 -0.18
N ASP A 25 30.07 -29.48 0.10
CA ASP A 25 30.63 -29.45 1.45
C ASP A 25 30.01 -28.31 2.30
N LEU A 26 29.55 -27.21 1.69
CA LEU A 26 28.92 -26.07 2.39
C LEU A 26 27.53 -26.38 2.94
N PHE A 27 26.90 -27.46 2.45
CA PHE A 27 25.52 -27.80 2.77
C PHE A 27 25.39 -28.98 3.74
N GLU A 28 26.48 -29.37 4.42
CA GLU A 28 26.49 -30.51 5.35
C GLU A 28 25.43 -30.43 6.46
N ALA A 29 25.10 -29.22 6.92
CA ALA A 29 24.06 -28.98 7.93
C ALA A 29 22.63 -29.32 7.46
N ILE A 30 22.40 -29.36 6.14
CA ILE A 30 21.10 -29.77 5.57
C ILE A 30 21.10 -31.29 5.45
N PRO A 31 20.05 -32.03 5.88
CA PRO A 31 20.00 -33.48 5.66
C PRO A 31 20.12 -33.85 4.18
N ALA A 32 20.89 -34.89 3.86
CA ALA A 32 21.21 -35.26 2.47
C ALA A 32 19.97 -35.48 1.59
N THR A 33 18.87 -35.98 2.17
CA THR A 33 17.58 -36.22 1.49
C THR A 33 16.89 -34.93 1.02
N HIS A 34 17.31 -33.76 1.52
CA HIS A 34 16.72 -32.46 1.20
C HIS A 34 17.67 -31.56 0.40
N ARG A 35 18.89 -32.02 0.07
CA ARG A 35 19.86 -31.25 -0.72
C ARG A 35 19.57 -31.40 -2.20
N PHE A 36 19.77 -30.30 -2.95
CA PHE A 36 19.71 -30.25 -4.41
C PHE A 36 18.53 -31.00 -5.05
N PRO A 37 17.29 -30.77 -4.60
CA PRO A 37 16.13 -31.40 -5.23
C PRO A 37 16.04 -31.00 -6.70
N LYS A 38 15.69 -31.93 -7.57
CA LYS A 38 15.34 -31.59 -8.95
C LYS A 38 14.05 -30.78 -8.92
N LEU A 39 14.15 -29.49 -9.25
CA LEU A 39 12.98 -28.64 -9.40
C LEU A 39 12.30 -28.97 -10.73
N ASN A 40 10.96 -29.07 -10.70
CA ASN A 40 10.16 -29.26 -11.91
C ASN A 40 9.94 -27.91 -12.62
N LEU A 41 11.02 -27.35 -13.17
CA LEU A 41 11.03 -26.09 -13.90
C LEU A 41 11.31 -26.34 -15.38
N PRO A 42 10.85 -25.46 -16.29
CA PRO A 42 11.26 -25.47 -17.69
C PRO A 42 12.78 -25.34 -17.84
N GLU A 43 13.28 -25.70 -19.01
CA GLU A 43 14.68 -25.49 -19.38
C GLU A 43 15.03 -23.99 -19.36
N PRO A 44 16.28 -23.64 -19.01
CA PRO A 44 16.69 -22.24 -18.96
C PRO A 44 16.64 -21.60 -20.36
N MET A 45 16.18 -20.36 -20.39
CA MET A 45 16.10 -19.55 -21.60
C MET A 45 17.14 -18.43 -21.54
N SER A 46 17.63 -18.01 -22.70
CA SER A 46 18.44 -16.80 -22.83
C SER A 46 17.61 -15.55 -22.53
N GLU A 47 18.29 -14.45 -22.21
CA GLU A 47 17.64 -13.15 -21.95
C GLU A 47 16.72 -12.71 -23.11
N MET A 48 17.14 -12.95 -24.36
CA MET A 48 16.35 -12.61 -25.55
C MET A 48 15.09 -13.47 -25.67
N GLU A 49 15.19 -14.76 -25.38
CA GLU A 49 14.05 -15.67 -25.43
C GLU A 49 13.04 -15.33 -24.33
N VAL A 50 13.50 -15.04 -23.11
CA VAL A 50 12.63 -14.59 -22.01
C VAL A 50 11.94 -13.27 -22.36
N ALA A 51 12.67 -12.30 -22.90
CA ALA A 51 12.09 -11.02 -23.30
C ALA A 51 11.01 -11.19 -24.39
N ALA A 52 11.26 -12.03 -25.39
CA ALA A 52 10.29 -12.32 -26.44
C ALA A 52 9.05 -13.05 -25.90
N GLU A 53 9.22 -14.01 -24.99
CA GLU A 53 8.11 -14.72 -24.36
C GLU A 53 7.26 -13.77 -23.49
N MET A 54 7.89 -12.94 -22.65
CA MET A 54 7.17 -11.96 -21.82
C MET A 54 6.40 -10.96 -22.68
N GLN A 55 6.98 -10.52 -23.81
CA GLN A 55 6.30 -9.65 -24.76
C GLN A 55 5.07 -10.34 -25.36
N ALA A 56 5.20 -11.59 -25.83
CA ALA A 56 4.08 -12.35 -26.38
C ALA A 56 2.95 -12.58 -25.35
N LEU A 57 3.29 -12.84 -24.09
CA LEU A 57 2.30 -12.95 -23.00
C LEU A 57 1.61 -11.60 -22.73
N SER A 58 2.37 -10.50 -22.76
CA SER A 58 1.82 -9.16 -22.58
C SER A 58 0.84 -8.77 -23.69
N GLU A 59 1.10 -9.20 -24.94
CA GLU A 59 0.25 -8.92 -26.10
C GLU A 59 -1.11 -9.62 -26.04
N ALA A 60 -1.26 -10.64 -25.19
CA ALA A 60 -2.55 -11.28 -24.93
C ALA A 60 -3.46 -10.44 -24.00
N ASN A 61 -2.92 -9.41 -23.33
CA ASN A 61 -3.71 -8.53 -22.47
C ASN A 61 -4.34 -7.39 -23.26
N GLU A 62 -5.54 -6.96 -22.87
CA GLU A 62 -6.12 -5.70 -23.29
C GLU A 62 -5.39 -4.54 -22.61
N HIS A 63 -4.58 -3.80 -23.36
CA HIS A 63 -3.77 -2.73 -22.80
C HIS A 63 -4.63 -1.51 -22.43
N ALA A 64 -4.42 -0.96 -21.22
CA ALA A 64 -5.25 0.14 -20.70
C ALA A 64 -5.17 1.44 -21.53
N GLY A 65 -4.11 1.61 -22.34
CA GLY A 65 -3.98 2.73 -23.27
C GLY A 65 -4.79 2.59 -24.56
N ASP A 66 -5.30 1.40 -24.87
CA ASP A 66 -6.06 1.14 -26.10
C ASP A 66 -7.57 1.35 -25.90
N PHE A 67 -8.02 1.51 -24.65
CA PHE A 67 -9.42 1.62 -24.28
C PHE A 67 -9.69 2.83 -23.40
N ALA A 68 -10.89 3.40 -23.53
CA ALA A 68 -11.37 4.42 -22.60
C ALA A 68 -11.91 3.74 -21.33
N ILE A 69 -11.12 3.74 -20.25
CA ILE A 69 -11.48 3.09 -18.99
C ILE A 69 -12.02 4.13 -17.99
N PHE A 70 -13.32 4.05 -17.70
CA PHE A 70 -14.00 4.93 -16.72
C PHE A 70 -14.55 4.17 -15.51
N ARG A 71 -13.98 2.99 -15.19
CA ARG A 71 -14.44 2.16 -14.07
C ARG A 71 -14.22 2.80 -12.70
N GLY A 72 -13.24 3.70 -12.58
CA GLY A 72 -12.90 4.35 -11.32
C GLY A 72 -12.47 3.35 -10.24
N ALA A 73 -13.17 3.35 -9.10
CA ALA A 73 -12.94 2.40 -8.01
C ALA A 73 -11.51 2.42 -7.44
N GLY A 74 -10.88 3.60 -7.37
CA GLY A 74 -9.55 3.77 -6.78
C GLY A 74 -8.38 3.69 -7.78
N ALA A 75 -8.62 3.31 -9.04
CA ALA A 75 -7.63 3.33 -10.10
C ALA A 75 -8.10 4.24 -11.25
N TYR A 76 -7.32 5.26 -11.57
CA TYR A 76 -7.68 6.27 -12.56
C TYR A 76 -6.53 6.44 -13.56
N HIS A 77 -6.87 6.35 -14.84
CA HIS A 77 -5.90 6.59 -15.91
C HIS A 77 -5.42 8.05 -15.85
N HIS A 78 -4.11 8.26 -15.84
CA HIS A 78 -3.49 9.58 -15.78
C HIS A 78 -2.18 9.60 -16.57
N PHE A 79 -1.80 10.79 -17.02
CA PHE A 79 -0.54 10.99 -17.71
C PHE A 79 0.62 10.92 -16.71
N VAL A 80 1.56 10.00 -16.94
CA VAL A 80 2.82 9.91 -16.21
C VAL A 80 3.91 10.59 -17.04
N PRO A 81 4.47 11.74 -16.59
CA PRO A 81 5.53 12.42 -17.32
C PRO A 81 6.75 11.52 -17.52
N SER A 82 7.40 11.59 -18.69
CA SER A 82 8.55 10.73 -19.04
C SER A 82 9.72 10.84 -18.06
N VAL A 83 9.90 12.00 -17.42
CA VAL A 83 10.91 12.22 -16.40
C VAL A 83 10.76 11.27 -15.21
N VAL A 84 9.55 10.82 -14.88
CA VAL A 84 9.29 9.86 -13.79
C VAL A 84 10.03 8.55 -14.07
N ASN A 85 9.89 7.99 -15.28
CA ASN A 85 10.59 6.77 -15.66
C ASN A 85 12.12 6.95 -15.63
N HIS A 86 12.62 8.12 -16.04
CA HIS A 86 14.05 8.41 -15.95
C HIS A 86 14.56 8.47 -14.52
N ILE A 87 13.77 8.98 -13.57
CA ILE A 87 14.12 9.02 -12.15
C ILE A 87 14.05 7.61 -11.55
N LEU A 88 12.97 6.87 -11.82
CA LEU A 88 12.76 5.53 -11.28
C LEU A 88 13.86 4.54 -11.65
N LEU A 89 14.51 4.71 -12.81
CA LEU A 89 15.59 3.84 -13.28
C LEU A 89 16.98 4.21 -12.72
N ARG A 90 17.10 5.27 -11.91
CA ARG A 90 18.36 5.62 -11.24
C ARG A 90 18.61 4.65 -10.08
N GLY A 91 19.86 4.20 -9.90
CA GLY A 91 20.21 3.17 -8.91
C GLY A 91 19.84 3.53 -7.47
N GLU A 92 19.97 4.80 -7.09
CA GLU A 92 19.58 5.32 -5.78
C GLU A 92 18.07 5.21 -5.47
N PHE A 93 17.21 5.01 -6.49
CA PHE A 93 15.78 4.74 -6.33
C PHE A 93 15.43 3.28 -6.62
N TYR A 94 16.12 2.65 -7.58
CA TYR A 94 15.76 1.32 -8.06
C TYR A 94 16.43 0.17 -7.30
N THR A 95 17.70 0.33 -6.90
CA THR A 95 18.50 -0.74 -6.31
C THR A 95 18.86 -0.50 -4.85
N ALA A 96 18.82 0.74 -4.37
CA ALA A 96 18.99 1.06 -2.96
C ALA A 96 17.83 0.47 -2.14
N TYR A 97 18.13 0.03 -0.90
CA TYR A 97 17.12 -0.45 0.04
C TYR A 97 16.76 0.64 1.06
N THR A 98 16.08 0.26 2.14
CA THR A 98 15.70 1.17 3.23
C THR A 98 16.88 2.05 3.66
N PRO A 99 16.69 3.37 3.83
CA PRO A 99 17.77 4.33 4.09
C PRO A 99 18.26 4.26 5.55
N TYR A 100 18.79 3.11 5.98
CA TYR A 100 19.34 2.90 7.32
C TYR A 100 20.63 3.70 7.59
N GLN A 101 21.32 4.14 6.53
CA GLN A 101 22.53 4.97 6.60
C GLN A 101 22.19 6.36 6.06
N PRO A 102 21.59 7.24 6.88
CA PRO A 102 21.01 8.49 6.40
C PRO A 102 22.01 9.40 5.69
N GLU A 103 23.28 9.40 6.11
CA GLU A 103 24.36 10.18 5.50
C GLU A 103 24.63 9.78 4.04
N LEU A 104 24.32 8.52 3.67
CA LEU A 104 24.47 7.97 2.33
C LEU A 104 23.16 7.90 1.54
N SER A 105 22.06 8.40 2.12
CA SER A 105 20.71 8.26 1.54
C SER A 105 19.92 9.59 1.50
N GLN A 106 20.61 10.73 1.61
CA GLN A 106 19.96 12.05 1.66
C GLN A 106 19.07 12.35 0.44
N GLY A 107 19.38 11.84 -0.75
CA GLY A 107 18.53 12.01 -1.94
C GLY A 107 17.16 11.35 -1.79
N THR A 108 17.14 10.08 -1.37
CA THR A 108 15.91 9.32 -1.12
C THR A 108 15.13 9.91 0.05
N LEU A 109 15.82 10.27 1.15
CA LEU A 109 15.19 10.90 2.31
C LEU A 109 14.56 12.25 1.98
N GLN A 110 15.20 13.06 1.14
CA GLN A 110 14.60 14.30 0.66
C GLN A 110 13.32 14.01 -0.14
N ALA A 111 13.36 13.07 -1.09
CA ALA A 111 12.18 12.72 -1.87
C ALA A 111 11.02 12.22 -0.98
N THR A 112 11.31 11.44 0.05
CA THR A 112 10.33 11.02 1.05
C THR A 112 9.77 12.21 1.84
N TYR A 113 10.63 13.15 2.27
CA TYR A 113 10.19 14.36 2.96
C TYR A 113 9.29 15.24 2.09
N GLU A 114 9.59 15.39 0.80
CA GLU A 114 8.74 16.11 -0.15
C GLU A 114 7.37 15.43 -0.29
N TYR A 115 7.32 14.10 -0.38
CA TYR A 115 6.07 13.34 -0.37
C TYR A 115 5.26 13.60 0.90
N GLN A 116 5.89 13.50 2.08
CA GLN A 116 5.22 13.74 3.36
C GLN A 116 4.67 15.18 3.45
N SER A 117 5.49 16.16 3.07
CA SER A 117 5.12 17.58 3.09
C SER A 117 3.96 17.86 2.14
N MET A 118 3.98 17.28 0.93
CA MET A 118 2.89 17.39 -0.03
C MET A 118 1.60 16.76 0.51
N MET A 119 1.68 15.57 1.12
CA MET A 119 0.51 14.91 1.71
C MET A 119 -0.07 15.69 2.88
N CYS A 120 0.75 16.24 3.78
CA CYS A 120 0.30 17.13 4.86
C CYS A 120 -0.42 18.36 4.27
N ALA A 121 0.17 19.00 3.26
CA ALA A 121 -0.42 20.18 2.62
C ALA A 121 -1.76 19.88 1.92
N LEU A 122 -1.86 18.76 1.19
CA LEU A 122 -3.11 18.34 0.53
C LEU A 122 -4.19 17.94 1.53
N THR A 123 -3.81 17.23 2.60
CA THR A 123 -4.77 16.68 3.56
C THR A 123 -5.14 17.65 4.68
N GLY A 124 -4.35 18.71 4.88
CA GLY A 124 -4.51 19.63 6.01
C GLY A 124 -4.14 19.01 7.36
N MET A 125 -3.37 17.91 7.35
CA MET A 125 -2.98 17.16 8.56
C MET A 125 -1.54 17.49 8.99
N ASP A 126 -1.26 17.32 10.28
CA ASP A 126 0.03 17.70 10.88
C ASP A 126 1.21 16.80 10.45
N ALA A 127 0.94 15.53 10.11
CA ALA A 127 1.97 14.56 9.79
C ALA A 127 1.49 13.50 8.79
N ALA A 128 2.42 13.03 7.97
CA ALA A 128 2.25 11.91 7.05
C ALA A 128 3.42 10.94 7.20
N ASN A 129 3.17 9.64 7.03
CA ASN A 129 4.22 8.63 7.00
C ASN A 129 4.89 8.58 5.61
N ALA A 130 5.90 7.72 5.45
CA ALA A 130 6.64 7.53 4.20
C ALA A 130 5.94 6.53 3.24
N SER A 131 4.61 6.55 3.16
CA SER A 131 3.70 5.64 2.42
C SER A 131 3.17 4.42 3.18
N HIS A 132 2.18 3.76 2.57
CA HIS A 132 1.62 2.46 2.91
C HIS A 132 1.50 1.62 1.62
N TYR A 133 1.19 0.32 1.74
CA TYR A 133 1.07 -0.57 0.58
C TYR A 133 -0.04 -0.15 -0.39
N ASP A 134 -1.23 0.16 0.12
CA ASP A 134 -2.37 0.63 -0.67
C ASP A 134 -3.40 1.35 0.22
N GLY A 135 -4.45 1.90 -0.37
CA GLY A 135 -5.52 2.58 0.38
C GLY A 135 -6.36 1.66 1.26
N ALA A 136 -6.48 0.38 0.92
CA ALA A 136 -7.28 -0.59 1.67
C ALA A 136 -6.62 -0.96 3.01
N THR A 137 -5.33 -1.31 2.94
CA THR A 137 -4.48 -1.60 4.09
C THR A 137 -4.22 -0.36 4.93
N SER A 138 -4.14 0.83 4.33
CA SER A 138 -4.09 2.10 5.07
C SER A 138 -5.34 2.33 5.93
N LEU A 139 -6.53 2.06 5.38
CA LEU A 139 -7.78 2.14 6.15
C LEU A 139 -7.82 1.10 7.28
N ALA A 140 -7.32 -0.11 7.04
CA ALA A 140 -7.19 -1.12 8.09
C ALA A 140 -6.23 -0.68 9.21
N GLU A 141 -5.12 -0.03 8.88
CA GLU A 141 -4.21 0.52 9.90
C GLU A 141 -4.83 1.70 10.66
N ALA A 142 -5.66 2.52 10.00
CA ALA A 142 -6.44 3.56 10.69
C ALA A 142 -7.37 2.97 11.76
N VAL A 143 -7.98 1.80 11.49
CA VAL A 143 -8.74 1.04 12.51
C VAL A 143 -7.85 0.61 13.68
N THR A 144 -6.65 0.08 13.40
CA THR A 144 -5.69 -0.30 14.45
C THR A 144 -5.30 0.89 15.33
N VAL A 145 -5.02 2.05 14.72
CA VAL A 145 -4.70 3.29 15.44
C VAL A 145 -5.90 3.76 16.27
N ALA A 146 -7.10 3.78 15.69
CA ALA A 146 -8.31 4.25 16.38
C ALA A 146 -8.64 3.39 17.62
N VAL A 147 -8.54 2.07 17.51
CA VAL A 147 -8.77 1.16 18.65
C VAL A 147 -7.72 1.38 19.75
N GLN A 148 -6.46 1.61 19.37
CA GLN A 148 -5.38 1.87 20.34
C GLN A 148 -5.56 3.20 21.07
N VAL A 149 -5.96 4.26 20.34
CA VAL A 149 -6.23 5.60 20.91
C VAL A 149 -7.52 5.60 21.74
N GLY A 150 -8.56 4.89 21.29
CA GLY A 150 -9.88 4.82 21.91
C GLY A 150 -9.94 4.01 23.22
N ARG A 151 -8.81 3.48 23.72
CA ARG A 151 -8.66 2.86 25.06
C ARG A 151 -9.86 2.01 25.51
N LYS A 152 -10.18 0.96 24.73
CA LYS A 152 -11.25 -0.07 24.91
C LYS A 152 -12.49 0.11 24.05
N ARG A 153 -12.63 1.21 23.32
CA ARG A 153 -13.65 1.34 22.27
C ARG A 153 -13.37 0.36 21.13
N ASN A 154 -14.35 -0.47 20.79
CA ASN A 154 -14.22 -1.54 19.80
C ASN A 154 -15.23 -1.44 18.65
N LYS A 155 -16.05 -0.38 18.62
CA LYS A 155 -17.01 -0.13 17.55
C LYS A 155 -16.40 0.76 16.46
N ILE A 156 -16.52 0.31 15.21
CA ILE A 156 -16.02 0.96 14.01
C ILE A 156 -17.21 1.20 13.09
N VAL A 157 -17.47 2.46 12.75
CA VAL A 157 -18.52 2.82 11.78
C VAL A 157 -17.84 3.03 10.43
N LEU A 158 -18.17 2.22 9.43
CA LEU A 158 -17.65 2.33 8.07
C LEU A 158 -18.79 2.67 7.13
N SER A 159 -18.67 3.77 6.38
CA SER A 159 -19.66 4.08 5.35
C SER A 159 -19.71 3.01 4.27
N HIS A 160 -20.93 2.63 3.85
CA HIS A 160 -21.16 1.81 2.66
C HIS A 160 -20.50 2.38 1.40
N SER A 161 -20.41 3.71 1.33
CA SER A 161 -19.86 4.44 0.19
C SER A 161 -18.31 4.44 0.14
N ILE A 162 -17.63 3.71 1.03
CA ILE A 162 -16.23 3.33 0.86
C ILE A 162 -16.14 2.16 -0.14
N ASN A 163 -15.05 2.13 -0.93
CA ASN A 163 -14.75 1.04 -1.85
C ASN A 163 -14.99 -0.34 -1.17
N PRO A 164 -15.82 -1.21 -1.76
CA PRO A 164 -16.18 -2.48 -1.14
C PRO A 164 -14.97 -3.35 -0.81
N GLN A 165 -13.92 -3.34 -1.65
CA GLN A 165 -12.70 -4.10 -1.39
C GLN A 165 -11.95 -3.57 -0.17
N TYR A 166 -12.02 -2.27 0.10
CA TYR A 166 -11.35 -1.68 1.27
C TYR A 166 -12.08 -2.12 2.54
N ARG A 167 -13.41 -2.17 2.50
CA ARG A 167 -14.23 -2.70 3.61
C ARG A 167 -13.95 -4.19 3.86
N GLU A 168 -13.83 -5.00 2.81
CA GLU A 168 -13.44 -6.42 2.91
C GLU A 168 -12.05 -6.60 3.52
N VAL A 169 -11.07 -5.78 3.11
CA VAL A 169 -9.71 -5.79 3.68
C VAL A 169 -9.75 -5.43 5.16
N VAL A 170 -10.48 -4.39 5.57
CA VAL A 170 -10.62 -4.03 7.00
C VAL A 170 -11.13 -5.22 7.81
N ARG A 171 -12.18 -5.91 7.35
CA ARG A 171 -12.73 -7.09 8.03
C ARG A 171 -11.73 -8.23 8.09
N THR A 172 -11.03 -8.51 6.99
CA THR A 172 -10.02 -9.57 6.92
C THR A 172 -8.83 -9.29 7.84
N TYR A 173 -8.35 -8.05 7.85
CA TYR A 173 -7.21 -7.61 8.67
C TYR A 173 -7.51 -7.72 10.18
N HIS A 174 -8.79 -7.57 10.55
CA HIS A 174 -9.25 -7.57 11.94
C HIS A 174 -10.03 -8.82 12.33
N GLN A 175 -10.05 -9.87 11.51
CA GLN A 175 -10.85 -11.09 11.76
C GLN A 175 -10.56 -11.79 13.10
N GLY A 176 -9.36 -11.60 13.66
CA GLY A 176 -8.95 -12.13 14.95
C GLY A 176 -9.21 -11.21 16.15
N ARG A 177 -9.88 -10.07 15.95
CA ARG A 177 -10.20 -9.09 16.98
C ARG A 177 -11.72 -9.02 17.19
N ASP A 178 -12.12 -8.77 18.43
CA ASP A 178 -13.54 -8.57 18.79
C ASP A 178 -13.97 -7.13 18.51
N LEU A 179 -14.02 -6.76 17.22
CA LEU A 179 -14.46 -5.44 16.75
C LEU A 179 -15.89 -5.51 16.22
N GLN A 180 -16.70 -4.54 16.62
CA GLN A 180 -18.02 -4.33 16.06
C GLN A 180 -17.93 -3.37 14.85
N ILE A 181 -17.96 -3.90 13.63
CA ILE A 181 -17.90 -3.10 12.41
C ILE A 181 -19.32 -2.97 11.82
N VAL A 182 -19.85 -1.74 11.74
CA VAL A 182 -21.24 -1.41 11.33
C VAL A 182 -21.29 -0.25 10.32
N GLY A 183 -22.47 0.04 9.75
CA GLY A 183 -22.74 1.23 8.92
C GLY A 183 -22.57 1.02 7.42
N ASP A 184 -22.18 -0.18 6.99
CA ASP A 184 -21.96 -0.49 5.58
C ASP A 184 -23.15 -1.18 4.90
N GLU A 185 -24.34 -1.08 5.49
CA GLU A 185 -25.60 -1.42 4.83
C GLU A 185 -25.85 -0.52 3.60
N ALA A 186 -26.38 -1.08 2.52
CA ALA A 186 -26.46 -0.40 1.22
C ALA A 186 -27.24 0.93 1.23
N ASP A 187 -28.21 1.07 2.13
CA ASP A 187 -29.07 2.26 2.23
C ASP A 187 -28.61 3.24 3.32
N ALA A 188 -27.49 2.98 4.01
CA ALA A 188 -27.00 3.83 5.07
C ALA A 188 -26.37 5.12 4.50
N ASN A 189 -27.05 6.26 4.70
CA ASN A 189 -26.53 7.59 4.39
C ASN A 189 -25.78 8.20 5.59
N LEU A 190 -25.17 9.38 5.42
CA LEU A 190 -24.39 10.02 6.50
C LEU A 190 -25.21 10.28 7.78
N ALA A 191 -26.53 10.52 7.67
CA ALA A 191 -27.39 10.68 8.85
C ALA A 191 -27.57 9.37 9.60
N ALA A 192 -27.81 8.26 8.89
CA ALA A 192 -27.87 6.93 9.49
C ALA A 192 -26.54 6.54 10.15
N LEU A 193 -25.40 6.91 9.55
CA LEU A 193 -24.09 6.70 10.18
C LEU A 193 -23.94 7.48 11.49
N ALA A 194 -24.44 8.71 11.55
CA ALA A 194 -24.39 9.53 12.76
C ALA A 194 -25.21 8.93 13.91
N GLU A 195 -26.36 8.31 13.60
CA GLU A 195 -27.19 7.59 14.60
C GLU A 195 -26.50 6.35 15.18
N LEU A 196 -25.53 5.77 14.46
CA LEU A 196 -24.74 4.64 14.96
C LEU A 196 -23.60 5.07 15.89
N ILE A 197 -23.33 6.37 16.06
CA ILE A 197 -22.21 6.84 16.89
C ILE A 197 -22.64 6.83 18.37
N ASP A 198 -21.85 6.18 19.22
CA ASP A 198 -22.03 6.15 20.66
C ASP A 198 -20.67 6.22 21.39
N ASP A 199 -20.70 6.06 22.72
CA ASP A 199 -19.50 6.15 23.57
C ASP A 199 -18.52 4.97 23.39
N GLN A 200 -18.92 3.91 22.67
CA GLN A 200 -18.08 2.76 22.30
C GLN A 200 -17.44 2.93 20.91
N THR A 201 -17.82 3.97 20.14
CA THR A 201 -17.29 4.21 18.80
C THR A 201 -15.85 4.74 18.86
N ALA A 202 -14.91 3.95 18.34
CA ALA A 202 -13.50 4.35 18.22
C ALA A 202 -13.27 5.27 17.03
N MET A 203 -13.93 4.99 15.90
CA MET A 203 -13.84 5.83 14.70
C MET A 203 -15.05 5.68 13.79
N VAL A 204 -15.20 6.68 12.93
CA VAL A 204 -16.08 6.69 11.77
C VAL A 204 -15.23 6.89 10.52
N ALA A 205 -15.41 6.10 9.47
CA ALA A 205 -14.75 6.29 8.19
C ALA A 205 -15.73 6.57 7.05
N ILE A 206 -15.37 7.52 6.19
CA ILE A 206 -16.10 7.88 4.98
C ILE A 206 -15.14 8.06 3.79
N ALA A 207 -15.62 7.90 2.56
CA ALA A 207 -14.84 8.20 1.36
C ALA A 207 -15.13 9.62 0.86
N TYR A 208 -14.10 10.30 0.32
CA TYR A 208 -14.20 11.68 -0.14
C TYR A 208 -13.40 11.98 -1.43
N PRO A 209 -14.07 12.18 -2.58
CA PRO A 209 -15.48 11.88 -2.86
C PRO A 209 -15.82 10.41 -2.57
N ASN A 210 -17.10 10.11 -2.43
CA ASN A 210 -17.52 8.75 -2.13
C ASN A 210 -17.33 7.80 -3.33
N PHE A 211 -17.43 6.49 -3.14
CA PHE A 211 -17.22 5.47 -4.18
C PHE A 211 -18.11 5.66 -5.41
N PHE A 212 -19.29 6.26 -5.23
CA PHE A 212 -20.25 6.56 -6.30
C PHE A 212 -20.01 7.92 -6.97
N GLY A 213 -18.96 8.64 -6.57
CA GLY A 213 -18.57 9.93 -7.13
C GLY A 213 -19.30 11.13 -6.51
N GLN A 214 -20.00 10.96 -5.39
CA GLN A 214 -20.74 12.05 -4.75
C GLN A 214 -19.86 12.80 -3.75
N ILE A 215 -20.12 14.10 -3.63
CA ILE A 215 -19.56 14.97 -2.60
C ILE A 215 -20.71 15.34 -1.67
N GLU A 216 -20.59 14.95 -0.42
CA GLU A 216 -21.66 15.06 0.58
C GLU A 216 -21.25 16.06 1.68
N ASP A 217 -22.24 16.66 2.35
CA ASP A 217 -21.98 17.48 3.53
C ASP A 217 -21.77 16.60 4.76
N VAL A 218 -20.54 16.57 5.24
CA VAL A 218 -20.07 15.71 6.34
C VAL A 218 -20.19 16.38 7.71
N SER A 219 -20.60 17.65 7.77
CA SER A 219 -20.50 18.49 8.97
C SER A 219 -21.22 17.89 10.19
N ALA A 220 -22.43 17.36 9.98
CA ALA A 220 -23.23 16.76 11.05
C ALA A 220 -22.60 15.45 11.57
N LEU A 221 -22.07 14.61 10.67
CA LEU A 221 -21.40 13.36 11.02
C LEU A 221 -20.11 13.61 11.81
N VAL A 222 -19.30 14.57 11.34
CA VAL A 222 -18.06 14.98 12.01
C VAL A 222 -18.35 15.49 13.42
N THR A 223 -19.36 16.37 13.56
CA THR A 223 -19.77 16.91 14.87
C THR A 223 -20.19 15.77 15.82
N ALA A 224 -21.05 14.86 15.35
CA ALA A 224 -21.49 13.71 16.16
C ALA A 224 -20.33 12.80 16.58
N ALA A 225 -19.36 12.55 15.69
CA ALA A 225 -18.18 11.77 16.00
C ALA A 225 -17.30 12.44 17.07
N HIS A 226 -17.03 13.74 16.92
CA HIS A 226 -16.26 14.51 17.90
C HIS A 226 -16.94 14.63 19.26
N ASP A 227 -18.26 14.82 19.29
CA ASP A 227 -19.03 14.88 20.54
C ASP A 227 -18.97 13.54 21.31
N ALA A 228 -18.91 12.41 20.60
CA ALA A 228 -18.66 11.08 21.19
C ALA A 228 -17.16 10.81 21.46
N GLY A 229 -16.27 11.68 20.99
CA GLY A 229 -14.81 11.55 21.07
C GLY A 229 -14.23 10.49 20.14
N ALA A 230 -14.94 10.08 19.09
CA ALA A 230 -14.47 9.16 18.06
C ALA A 230 -13.58 9.90 17.04
N LEU A 231 -12.66 9.17 16.41
CA LEU A 231 -11.85 9.73 15.30
C LEU A 231 -12.65 9.74 13.99
N VAL A 232 -12.41 10.71 13.12
CA VAL A 232 -13.04 10.78 11.79
C VAL A 232 -12.00 10.50 10.71
N ILE A 233 -12.19 9.44 9.94
CA ILE A 233 -11.24 8.99 8.93
C ILE A 233 -11.79 9.24 7.53
N PHE A 234 -11.06 10.03 6.74
CA PHE A 234 -11.39 10.27 5.33
C PHE A 234 -10.54 9.38 4.42
N VAL A 235 -11.19 8.50 3.67
CA VAL A 235 -10.60 7.77 2.53
C VAL A 235 -10.68 8.68 1.31
N ALA A 236 -9.66 9.53 1.13
CA ALA A 236 -9.69 10.59 0.13
C ALA A 236 -8.87 10.28 -1.12
N ASN A 237 -9.33 10.75 -2.28
CA ASN A 237 -8.50 10.82 -3.48
C ASN A 237 -7.64 12.11 -3.42
N PRO A 238 -6.30 12.01 -3.32
CA PRO A 238 -5.45 13.18 -3.11
C PRO A 238 -5.51 14.20 -4.25
N LEU A 239 -5.83 13.78 -5.48
CA LEU A 239 -5.99 14.71 -6.61
C LEU A 239 -7.19 15.64 -6.41
N MET A 240 -8.26 15.14 -5.80
CA MET A 240 -9.47 15.92 -5.55
C MET A 240 -9.26 16.98 -4.48
N LEU A 241 -8.32 16.75 -3.56
CA LEU A 241 -7.99 17.70 -2.49
C LEU A 241 -7.28 18.96 -3.00
N ALA A 242 -6.83 18.98 -4.26
CA ALA A 242 -6.37 20.21 -4.90
C ALA A 242 -7.51 21.19 -5.24
N LEU A 243 -8.77 20.72 -5.24
CA LEU A 243 -9.95 21.51 -5.63
C LEU A 243 -10.96 21.68 -4.50
N PHE A 244 -11.07 20.70 -3.60
CA PHE A 244 -12.05 20.68 -2.53
C PHE A 244 -11.40 20.85 -1.16
N LYS A 245 -12.22 21.16 -0.13
CA LYS A 245 -11.75 21.28 1.25
C LYS A 245 -11.00 20.02 1.66
N SER A 246 -9.85 20.22 2.28
CA SER A 246 -9.03 19.15 2.82
C SER A 246 -9.72 18.45 3.99
N PRO A 247 -9.41 17.17 4.27
CA PRO A 247 -9.87 16.47 5.48
C PRO A 247 -9.68 17.28 6.76
N GLY A 248 -8.52 17.92 6.96
CA GLY A 248 -8.26 18.77 8.13
C GLY A 248 -9.23 19.95 8.25
N GLU A 249 -9.57 20.62 7.15
CA GLU A 249 -10.58 21.69 7.13
C GLU A 249 -12.01 21.18 7.36
N LEU A 250 -12.26 19.90 7.09
CA LEU A 250 -13.54 19.22 7.32
C LEU A 250 -13.65 18.62 8.74
N GLY A 251 -12.59 18.70 9.54
CA GLY A 251 -12.55 18.17 10.91
C GLY A 251 -12.30 16.67 10.96
N ALA A 252 -11.41 16.16 10.12
CA ALA A 252 -10.83 14.82 10.30
C ALA A 252 -10.05 14.71 11.63
#